data_AF-A0A387B878-F1
#
_entry.id   AF-A0A387B878-F1
#
_cell.length_a   1.000
_cell.length_b   1.000
_cell.length_c   1.000
_cell.angle_alpha   90.00
_cell.angle_beta   90.00
_cell.angle_gamma   90.00
#
_symmetry.space_group_name_H-M   'P 1'
#
loop_
_entity.id
_entity.type
_entity.pdbx_description
1 polymer ?
#
loop_
_entity_poly.entity_id
_entity_poly.type
_entity_poly.pdbx_seq_one_letter_code
_entity_poly.pdbx_strand_id
1 'polypeptide(L)'
;MLSGYVSLRDIDQLTGAEVSLAIDARREGGLEQQPKRLPRSWVLGTGVRHAFNSEMGRYRFVETLESNAEPEGPPVEPPPELVSFFSLLEPRNFEWIQLVGSDDGHNFAGVDFRPTHRHGDEWVDQQEALRRFVQRVASDDSLLYRAIILQRLEAIRPSLIELTSLDEFVNLVPSPAAGVSLIGKVPIEHVVAELLFQALRNPAYSFRQHDQADIYDLAHSIPYCDVVAADKHWAHLATAGHLDSEYRTTVLSGIGGLAKWADSALH
;
A
#
# COMPACT_ATOMS: atom_id res chain seq x y z
N MET A 1 -8.91 11.08 -14.62
CA MET A 1 -8.71 9.68 -14.22
C MET A 1 -7.42 9.68 -13.40
N LEU A 2 -7.49 9.31 -12.12
CA LEU A 2 -6.30 9.20 -11.29
C LEU A 2 -5.65 7.85 -11.62
N SER A 3 -4.41 7.87 -12.07
CA SER A 3 -3.61 6.66 -12.30
C SER A 3 -2.34 6.81 -11.46
N GLY A 4 -2.08 5.85 -10.57
CA GLY A 4 -0.88 5.82 -9.74
C GLY A 4 -0.37 4.39 -9.67
N TYR A 5 0.94 4.23 -9.83
CA TYR A 5 1.64 2.95 -9.68
C TYR A 5 2.03 2.70 -8.20
N VAL A 6 2.07 3.76 -7.37
CA VAL A 6 2.46 3.76 -5.94
C VAL A 6 1.80 4.98 -5.26
N SER A 7 1.48 4.92 -3.97
CA SER A 7 1.00 6.08 -3.19
C SER A 7 2.06 7.20 -3.08
N LEU A 8 1.62 8.47 -2.95
CA LEU A 8 2.46 9.66 -2.70
C LEU A 8 3.27 9.60 -1.40
N ARG A 9 2.87 8.73 -0.51
CA ARG A 9 3.24 8.70 0.90
C ARG A 9 3.61 7.26 1.22
N ASP A 10 4.68 7.12 1.99
CA ASP A 10 5.01 5.82 2.57
C ASP A 10 3.86 5.33 3.46
N ILE A 11 3.86 4.02 3.72
CA ILE A 11 2.80 3.37 4.49
C ILE A 11 2.66 3.94 5.89
N ASP A 12 3.77 4.37 6.49
CA ASP A 12 3.80 4.90 7.85
C ASP A 12 3.13 6.28 7.92
N GLN A 13 3.36 7.15 6.93
CA GLN A 13 2.73 8.47 6.82
C GLN A 13 1.22 8.36 6.57
N LEU A 14 0.81 7.44 5.69
CA LEU A 14 -0.61 7.20 5.45
C LEU A 14 -1.30 6.64 6.69
N THR A 15 -0.71 5.62 7.29
CA THR A 15 -1.23 4.95 8.49
C THR A 15 -1.31 5.93 9.65
N GLY A 16 -0.28 6.75 9.89
CA GLY A 16 -0.31 7.79 10.92
C GLY A 16 -1.43 8.81 10.72
N ALA A 17 -1.67 9.24 9.47
CA ALA A 17 -2.76 10.15 9.14
C ALA A 17 -4.14 9.51 9.33
N GLU A 18 -4.32 8.24 8.94
CA GLU A 18 -5.55 7.48 9.19
C GLU A 18 -5.81 7.28 10.68
N VAL A 19 -4.76 6.97 11.46
CA VAL A 19 -4.83 6.84 12.92
C VAL A 19 -5.27 8.17 13.56
N SER A 20 -4.71 9.30 13.13
CA SER A 20 -5.14 10.62 13.59
C SER A 20 -6.63 10.84 13.32
N LEU A 21 -7.10 10.54 12.11
CA LEU A 21 -8.51 10.67 11.73
C LEU A 21 -9.42 9.75 12.56
N ALA A 22 -8.97 8.52 12.85
CA ALA A 22 -9.70 7.56 13.69
C ALA A 22 -9.82 8.05 15.15
N ILE A 23 -8.75 8.63 15.69
CA ILE A 23 -8.75 9.23 17.03
C ILE A 23 -9.69 10.44 17.07
N ASP A 24 -9.57 11.35 16.11
CA ASP A 24 -10.40 12.57 16.06
C ASP A 24 -11.88 12.23 15.92
N ALA A 25 -12.23 11.26 15.06
CA ALA A 25 -13.60 10.77 14.94
C ALA A 25 -14.15 10.23 16.28
N ARG A 26 -13.31 9.53 17.04
CA ARG A 26 -13.69 9.05 18.38
C ARG A 26 -13.89 10.17 19.37
N ARG A 27 -13.05 11.21 19.34
CA ARG A 27 -13.19 12.41 20.18
C ARG A 27 -14.49 13.16 19.87
N GLU A 28 -14.85 13.23 18.59
CA GLU A 28 -16.04 13.96 18.12
C GLU A 28 -17.36 13.21 18.38
N GLY A 29 -17.39 11.89 18.18
CA GLY A 29 -18.65 11.12 18.15
C GLY A 29 -18.60 9.71 18.78
N GLY A 30 -17.51 9.36 19.46
CA GLY A 30 -17.36 8.08 20.15
C GLY A 30 -17.06 6.89 19.24
N LEU A 31 -17.27 5.67 19.77
CA LEU A 31 -16.88 4.40 19.14
C LEU A 31 -17.58 4.10 17.80
N GLU A 32 -18.75 4.69 17.54
CA GLU A 32 -19.53 4.41 16.32
C GLU A 32 -19.23 5.41 15.19
N GLN A 33 -18.58 6.53 15.50
CA GLN A 33 -18.32 7.59 14.52
C GLN A 33 -17.29 7.12 13.49
N GLN A 34 -17.67 7.17 12.21
CA GLN A 34 -16.76 6.84 11.12
C GLN A 34 -15.79 8.00 10.87
N PRO A 35 -14.48 7.73 10.72
CA PRO A 35 -13.52 8.77 10.38
C PRO A 35 -13.75 9.28 8.97
N LYS A 36 -13.37 10.55 8.77
CA LYS A 36 -13.26 11.10 7.42
C LYS A 36 -12.20 10.29 6.65
N ARG A 37 -12.40 10.06 5.36
CA ARG A 37 -11.37 9.44 4.51
C ARG A 37 -10.36 10.49 4.08
N LEU A 38 -9.10 10.08 3.94
CA LEU A 38 -8.06 10.92 3.35
C LEU A 38 -8.44 11.26 1.89
N PRO A 39 -8.18 12.50 1.42
CA PRO A 39 -8.43 12.85 0.03
C PRO A 39 -7.61 11.97 -0.92
N ARG A 40 -8.25 11.37 -1.92
CA ARG A 40 -7.55 10.51 -2.91
C ARG A 40 -6.39 11.22 -3.60
N SER A 41 -6.52 12.52 -3.88
CA SER A 41 -5.44 13.34 -4.46
C SER A 41 -4.25 13.53 -3.52
N TRP A 42 -4.46 13.45 -2.20
CA TRP A 42 -3.39 13.48 -1.21
C TRP A 42 -2.68 12.13 -1.09
N VAL A 43 -3.41 11.03 -1.30
CA VAL A 43 -2.87 9.66 -1.22
C VAL A 43 -2.18 9.20 -2.51
N LEU A 44 -2.80 9.45 -3.68
CA LEU A 44 -2.39 8.90 -4.97
C LEU A 44 -1.77 9.94 -5.91
N GLY A 45 -1.68 11.20 -5.49
CA GLY A 45 -1.15 12.30 -6.30
C GLY A 45 -1.85 12.46 -7.65
N THR A 46 -1.21 13.20 -8.56
CA THR A 46 -1.68 13.36 -9.94
C THR A 46 -0.50 13.40 -10.89
N GLY A 47 -0.48 12.48 -11.86
CA GLY A 47 0.37 12.56 -13.06
C GLY A 47 1.77 11.94 -12.93
N VAL A 48 2.57 12.11 -13.97
CA VAL A 48 3.91 11.55 -14.16
C VAL A 48 4.94 12.18 -13.25
N ARG A 49 4.83 13.50 -13.04
CA ARG A 49 5.72 14.18 -12.10
C ARG A 49 5.55 13.61 -10.69
N HIS A 50 4.35 13.12 -10.39
CA HIS A 50 4.06 12.36 -9.19
C HIS A 50 4.64 10.94 -9.25
N ALA A 51 4.39 10.17 -10.31
CA ALA A 51 4.88 8.78 -10.43
C ALA A 51 6.40 8.63 -10.23
N PHE A 52 7.17 9.66 -10.58
CA PHE A 52 8.64 9.65 -10.49
C PHE A 52 9.23 10.65 -9.47
N ASN A 53 8.37 11.34 -8.72
CA ASN A 53 8.76 12.41 -7.78
C ASN A 53 9.77 13.41 -8.38
N SER A 54 9.54 13.82 -9.63
CA SER A 54 10.48 14.61 -10.42
C SER A 54 9.74 15.47 -11.42
N GLU A 55 10.12 16.75 -11.54
CA GLU A 55 9.59 17.62 -12.61
C GLU A 55 9.93 17.10 -14.01
N MET A 56 10.97 16.26 -14.09
CA MET A 56 11.45 15.61 -15.30
C MET A 56 10.79 14.24 -15.53
N GLY A 57 9.81 13.85 -14.73
CA GLY A 57 9.20 12.51 -14.82
C GLY A 57 10.26 11.44 -14.58
N ARG A 58 10.32 10.41 -15.44
CA ARG A 58 11.17 9.22 -15.24
C ARG A 58 12.67 9.47 -15.39
N TYR A 59 13.06 10.64 -15.88
CA TYR A 59 14.46 10.94 -16.15
C TYR A 59 15.16 11.35 -14.84
N ARG A 60 16.24 10.65 -14.54
CA ARG A 60 17.23 10.99 -13.52
C ARG A 60 18.54 11.32 -14.20
N PHE A 61 19.21 12.37 -13.73
CA PHE A 61 20.46 12.86 -14.31
C PHE A 61 21.58 12.67 -13.30
N VAL A 62 22.64 12.00 -13.72
CA VAL A 62 23.83 11.69 -12.93
C VAL A 62 25.06 11.92 -13.80
N GLU A 63 26.21 12.24 -13.20
CA GLU A 63 27.46 12.46 -13.96
C GLU A 63 27.89 11.21 -14.73
N THR A 64 27.72 10.04 -14.11
CA THR A 64 28.08 8.74 -14.68
C THR A 64 27.01 7.72 -14.32
N LEU A 65 26.61 6.91 -15.29
CA LEU A 65 25.70 5.79 -15.06
C LEU A 65 26.43 4.67 -14.33
N GLU A 66 25.72 3.96 -13.45
CA GLU A 66 26.24 2.75 -12.82
C GLU A 66 26.66 1.73 -13.88
N SER A 67 27.80 1.10 -13.64
CA SER A 67 28.28 -0.03 -14.42
C SER A 67 28.79 -1.13 -13.51
N ASN A 68 29.09 -2.30 -14.07
CA ASN A 68 29.68 -3.41 -13.30
C ASN A 68 31.03 -3.06 -12.65
N ALA A 69 31.70 -1.99 -13.09
CA ALA A 69 33.01 -1.59 -12.60
C ALA A 69 32.95 -0.39 -11.63
N GLU A 70 31.93 0.46 -11.74
CA GLU A 70 31.87 1.73 -11.01
C GLU A 70 30.44 2.02 -10.56
N PRO A 71 30.26 2.49 -9.31
CA PRO A 71 28.95 2.91 -8.82
C PRO A 71 28.50 4.16 -9.58
N GLU A 72 27.19 4.43 -9.50
CA GLU A 72 26.62 5.63 -10.07
C GLU A 72 27.27 6.91 -9.52
N GLY A 73 27.49 7.88 -10.41
CA GLY A 73 28.01 9.20 -10.06
C GLY A 73 27.00 10.07 -9.32
N PRO A 74 27.42 11.24 -8.82
CA PRO A 74 26.52 12.15 -8.13
C PRO A 74 25.41 12.66 -9.05
N PRO A 75 24.23 13.01 -8.50
CA PRO A 75 23.16 13.67 -9.24
C PRO A 75 23.62 14.99 -9.86
N VAL A 76 23.14 15.27 -11.07
CA VAL A 76 23.38 16.55 -11.75
C VAL A 76 22.07 17.23 -12.14
N GLU A 77 22.15 18.52 -12.41
CA GLU A 77 21.03 19.29 -12.94
C GLU A 77 20.62 18.80 -14.33
N PRO A 78 19.31 18.81 -14.64
CA PRO A 78 18.79 18.42 -15.94
C PRO A 78 19.25 19.40 -17.03
N PRO A 79 19.52 18.92 -18.27
CA PRO A 79 19.90 19.79 -19.38
C PRO A 79 18.84 20.89 -19.63
N PRO A 80 19.23 22.17 -19.75
CA PRO A 80 18.30 23.28 -19.93
C PRO A 80 17.37 23.13 -21.15
N GLU A 81 17.87 22.50 -22.22
CA GLU A 81 17.10 22.22 -23.43
C GLU A 81 15.97 21.22 -23.16
N LEU A 82 16.22 20.23 -22.31
CA LEU A 82 15.24 19.21 -21.94
C LEU A 82 14.17 19.78 -21.00
N VAL A 83 14.59 20.63 -20.04
CA VAL A 83 13.68 21.41 -19.17
C VAL A 83 12.74 22.25 -20.03
N SER A 84 13.32 22.98 -20.99
CA SER A 84 12.58 23.84 -21.91
C SER A 84 11.61 23.03 -22.77
N PHE A 85 12.06 21.90 -23.32
CA PHE A 85 11.21 21.00 -24.09
C PHE A 85 9.99 20.52 -23.29
N PHE A 86 10.19 20.03 -22.06
CA PHE A 86 9.08 19.59 -21.22
C PHE A 86 8.16 20.71 -20.78
N SER A 87 8.66 21.94 -20.63
CA SER A 87 7.83 23.11 -20.33
C SER A 87 6.90 23.50 -21.49
N LEU A 88 7.24 23.13 -22.73
CA LEU A 88 6.47 23.43 -23.94
C LEU A 88 5.41 22.36 -24.26
N LEU A 89 5.49 21.18 -23.63
CA LEU A 89 4.53 20.12 -23.84
C LEU A 89 3.21 20.43 -23.14
N GLU A 90 2.09 20.15 -23.81
CA GLU A 90 0.81 20.07 -23.12
C GLU A 90 0.89 19.01 -22.01
N PRO A 91 0.26 19.23 -20.83
CA PRO A 91 0.34 18.30 -19.71
C PRO A 91 0.04 16.85 -20.09
N ARG A 92 -0.97 16.63 -20.94
CA ARG A 92 -1.33 15.28 -21.42
C ARG A 92 -0.20 14.61 -22.23
N ASN A 93 0.54 15.35 -23.03
CA ASN A 93 1.63 14.81 -23.85
C ASN A 93 2.88 14.52 -23.01
N PHE A 94 3.13 15.36 -21.99
CA PHE A 94 4.16 15.09 -20.99
C PHE A 94 3.87 13.78 -20.24
N GLU A 95 2.61 13.57 -19.82
CA GLU A 95 2.18 12.30 -19.21
C GLU A 95 2.45 11.09 -20.12
N TRP A 96 2.04 11.16 -21.39
CA TRP A 96 2.18 10.05 -22.34
C TRP A 96 3.64 9.68 -22.63
N ILE A 97 4.51 10.67 -22.86
CA ILE A 97 5.93 10.44 -23.18
C ILE A 97 6.66 9.72 -22.04
N GLN A 98 6.22 9.95 -20.82
CA GLN A 98 6.89 9.50 -19.62
C GLN A 98 6.33 8.15 -19.12
N LEU A 99 5.10 7.79 -19.51
CA LEU A 99 4.50 6.48 -19.21
C LEU A 99 4.87 5.38 -20.22
N VAL A 100 4.96 5.70 -21.52
CA VAL A 100 5.13 4.68 -22.57
C VAL A 100 6.59 4.29 -22.80
N GLY A 101 7.51 5.25 -22.64
CA GLY A 101 8.91 5.03 -23.00
C GLY A 101 9.15 4.71 -24.48
N SER A 102 10.41 4.39 -24.81
CA SER A 102 10.76 3.74 -26.07
C SER A 102 10.77 2.23 -25.85
N ASP A 103 10.41 1.45 -26.87
CA ASP A 103 10.21 -0.01 -26.82
C ASP A 103 11.39 -0.82 -26.22
N ASP A 104 12.59 -0.22 -26.12
CA ASP A 104 13.79 -0.86 -25.57
C ASP A 104 14.07 -0.54 -24.07
N GLY A 105 13.24 0.27 -23.40
CA GLY A 105 13.54 0.84 -22.08
C GLY A 105 13.42 -0.08 -20.87
N HIS A 106 13.03 -1.35 -21.05
CA HIS A 106 12.72 -2.28 -19.95
C HIS A 106 13.73 -3.41 -19.75
N ASN A 107 14.89 -3.40 -20.44
CA ASN A 107 15.98 -4.35 -20.23
C ASN A 107 17.22 -3.66 -19.64
N PHE A 108 17.22 -3.41 -18.33
CA PHE A 108 18.44 -3.06 -17.60
C PHE A 108 18.79 -4.16 -16.59
N ALA A 109 19.95 -4.79 -16.79
CA ALA A 109 20.52 -5.68 -15.79
C ALA A 109 20.98 -4.85 -14.58
N GLY A 110 20.46 -5.17 -13.38
CA GLY A 110 20.93 -4.59 -12.12
C GLY A 110 20.00 -3.56 -11.45
N VAL A 111 18.88 -3.18 -12.06
CA VAL A 111 17.92 -2.25 -11.42
C VAL A 111 16.86 -3.03 -10.65
N ASP A 112 16.97 -3.02 -9.32
CA ASP A 112 16.00 -3.58 -8.39
C ASP A 112 14.98 -2.50 -7.99
N PHE A 113 13.78 -2.54 -8.59
CA PHE A 113 12.71 -1.58 -8.33
C PHE A 113 11.93 -1.88 -7.03
N ARG A 114 12.31 -2.89 -6.24
CA ARG A 114 11.62 -3.22 -4.98
C ARG A 114 12.64 -3.48 -3.85
N PRO A 115 12.92 -2.50 -2.97
CA PRO A 115 13.89 -2.72 -1.90
C PRO A 115 13.44 -3.74 -0.83
N THR A 116 12.24 -4.33 -0.94
CA THR A 116 11.71 -5.33 -0.01
C THR A 116 12.43 -6.69 -0.05
N HIS A 117 13.27 -6.95 -1.05
CA HIS A 117 14.14 -8.14 -1.10
C HIS A 117 15.19 -8.19 0.03
N ARG A 118 15.32 -7.14 0.85
CA ARG A 118 16.35 -7.02 1.89
C ARG A 118 15.89 -7.33 3.32
N HIS A 119 14.61 -7.56 3.57
CA HIS A 119 14.10 -7.84 4.93
C HIS A 119 14.25 -9.31 5.39
N GLY A 120 14.80 -10.18 4.54
CA GLY A 120 14.95 -11.60 4.84
C GLY A 120 13.62 -12.31 5.11
N ASP A 121 13.69 -13.47 5.78
CA ASP A 121 12.52 -14.30 6.09
C ASP A 121 11.86 -13.94 7.44
N GLU A 122 12.31 -12.87 8.12
CA GLU A 122 11.82 -12.55 9.48
C GLU A 122 10.29 -12.38 9.52
N TRP A 123 9.74 -11.64 8.56
CA TRP A 123 8.29 -11.47 8.48
C TRP A 123 7.58 -12.80 8.21
N VAL A 124 8.12 -13.63 7.30
CA VAL A 124 7.58 -14.97 7.01
C VAL A 124 7.59 -15.84 8.28
N ASP A 125 8.70 -15.85 9.01
CA ASP A 125 8.87 -16.56 10.26
C ASP A 125 7.87 -16.11 11.32
N GLN A 126 7.62 -14.80 11.43
CA GLN A 126 6.61 -14.24 12.32
C GLN A 126 5.19 -14.72 11.96
N GLN A 127 4.81 -14.71 10.66
CA GLN A 127 3.50 -15.18 10.22
C GLN A 127 3.33 -16.70 10.44
N GLU A 128 4.36 -17.50 10.17
CA GLU A 128 4.32 -18.95 10.41
C GLU A 128 4.34 -19.27 11.92
N ALA A 129 4.98 -18.45 12.75
CA ALA A 129 4.92 -18.58 14.20
C ALA A 129 3.51 -18.27 14.74
N LEU A 130 2.86 -17.23 14.22
CA LEU A 130 1.48 -16.88 14.53
C LEU A 130 0.53 -18.03 14.16
N ARG A 131 0.66 -18.58 12.95
CA ARG A 131 -0.12 -19.75 12.51
C ARG A 131 0.03 -20.93 13.46
N ARG A 132 1.28 -21.29 13.78
CA ARG A 132 1.59 -22.41 14.71
C ARG A 132 1.06 -22.15 16.11
N PHE A 133 1.04 -20.91 16.58
CA PHE A 133 0.44 -20.55 17.87
C PHE A 133 -1.07 -20.81 17.86
N VAL A 134 -1.79 -20.30 16.86
CA VAL A 134 -3.24 -20.47 16.76
C VAL A 134 -3.63 -21.94 16.62
N GLN A 135 -2.96 -22.69 15.74
CA GLN A 135 -3.21 -24.12 15.56
C GLN A 135 -3.04 -24.96 16.85
N ARG A 136 -2.23 -24.49 17.81
CA ARG A 136 -2.02 -25.17 19.11
C ARG A 136 -3.11 -24.87 20.13
N VAL A 137 -3.70 -23.67 20.12
CA VAL A 137 -4.58 -23.20 21.19
C VAL A 137 -6.04 -23.59 20.94
N ALA A 138 -6.47 -23.59 19.68
CA ALA A 138 -7.66 -24.22 19.12
C ALA A 138 -7.79 -23.69 17.68
N SER A 139 -8.40 -24.44 16.76
CA SER A 139 -8.76 -23.97 15.41
C SER A 139 -9.92 -22.94 15.44
N ASP A 140 -9.84 -21.96 16.33
CA ASP A 140 -10.81 -20.90 16.49
C ASP A 140 -10.37 -19.68 15.68
N ASP A 141 -11.04 -19.46 14.56
CA ASP A 141 -10.83 -18.32 13.67
C ASP A 141 -10.92 -16.98 14.41
N SER A 142 -11.71 -16.89 15.49
CA SER A 142 -11.82 -15.67 16.29
C SER A 142 -10.54 -15.37 17.07
N LEU A 143 -9.81 -16.40 17.52
CA LEU A 143 -8.51 -16.24 18.17
C LEU A 143 -7.45 -15.83 17.17
N LEU A 144 -7.46 -16.42 15.96
CA LEU A 144 -6.58 -16.02 14.87
C LEU A 144 -6.74 -14.53 14.56
N TYR A 145 -7.98 -14.11 14.34
CA TYR A 145 -8.28 -12.73 13.98
C TYR A 145 -7.85 -11.77 15.09
N ARG A 146 -8.14 -12.08 16.36
CA ARG A 146 -7.69 -11.26 17.50
C ARG A 146 -6.17 -11.14 17.61
N ALA A 147 -5.44 -12.21 17.31
CA ALA A 147 -3.98 -12.18 17.33
C ALA A 147 -3.40 -11.31 16.20
N ILE A 148 -4.01 -11.35 15.01
CA ILE A 148 -3.69 -10.43 13.91
C ILE A 148 -3.97 -8.99 14.34
N ILE A 149 -5.14 -8.71 14.91
CA ILE A 149 -5.52 -7.37 15.39
C ILE A 149 -4.51 -6.85 16.43
N LEU A 150 -4.03 -7.69 17.34
CA LEU A 150 -2.96 -7.31 18.28
C LEU A 150 -1.67 -6.94 17.53
N GLN A 151 -1.26 -7.72 16.54
CA GLN A 151 -0.09 -7.41 15.71
C GLN A 151 -0.25 -6.07 14.96
N ARG A 152 -1.47 -5.69 14.57
CA ARG A 152 -1.74 -4.40 13.90
C ARG A 152 -1.77 -3.24 14.89
N LEU A 153 -2.33 -3.45 16.08
CA LEU A 153 -2.25 -2.46 17.17
C LEU A 153 -0.80 -2.16 17.56
N GLU A 154 0.07 -3.16 17.59
CA GLU A 154 1.51 -2.95 17.84
C GLU A 154 2.18 -2.16 16.71
N ALA A 155 1.79 -2.34 15.45
CA ALA A 155 2.34 -1.57 14.34
C ALA A 155 1.96 -0.08 14.40
N ILE A 156 0.73 0.24 14.81
CA ILE A 156 0.28 1.62 14.96
C ILE A 156 0.58 2.23 16.34
N ARG A 157 1.11 1.44 17.28
CA ARG A 157 1.43 1.89 18.64
C ARG A 157 2.26 3.18 18.66
N PRO A 158 3.33 3.35 17.86
CA PRO A 158 4.09 4.60 17.85
C PRO A 158 3.22 5.82 17.56
N SER A 159 2.36 5.76 16.53
CA SER A 159 1.43 6.84 16.20
C SER A 159 0.39 7.06 17.29
N LEU A 160 -0.13 5.99 17.91
CA LEU A 160 -1.06 6.12 19.03
C LEU A 160 -0.42 6.86 20.22
N ILE A 161 0.82 6.53 20.58
CA ILE A 161 1.56 7.18 21.68
C ILE A 161 1.82 8.66 21.36
N GLU A 162 2.16 8.98 20.12
CA GLU A 162 2.43 10.37 19.70
C GLU A 162 1.15 11.23 19.73
N LEU A 163 0.01 10.66 19.35
CA LEU A 163 -1.24 11.39 19.13
C LEU A 163 -2.18 11.43 20.35
N THR A 164 -1.87 10.68 21.41
CA THR A 164 -2.74 10.56 22.59
C THR A 164 -2.00 10.73 23.92
N SER A 165 -2.74 11.12 24.95
CA SER A 165 -2.25 11.01 26.34
C SER A 165 -2.32 9.55 26.82
N LEU A 166 -1.61 9.23 27.90
CA LEU A 166 -1.66 7.88 28.48
C LEU A 166 -3.09 7.45 28.87
N ASP A 167 -3.85 8.36 29.48
CA ASP A 167 -5.24 8.08 29.87
C ASP A 167 -6.14 7.87 28.64
N GLU A 168 -5.91 8.65 27.58
CA GLU A 168 -6.65 8.49 26.33
C GLU A 168 -6.30 7.16 25.64
N PHE A 169 -5.01 6.80 25.57
CA PHE A 169 -4.55 5.52 25.02
C PHE A 169 -5.22 4.32 25.68
N VAL A 170 -5.26 4.29 27.03
CA VAL A 170 -5.94 3.22 27.78
C VAL A 170 -7.43 3.15 27.45
N ASN A 171 -8.06 4.31 27.21
CA ASN A 171 -9.48 4.40 26.87
C ASN A 171 -9.76 4.19 25.37
N LEU A 172 -8.77 4.18 24.49
CA LEU A 172 -8.93 3.87 23.08
C LEU A 172 -9.22 2.38 22.86
N VAL A 173 -8.50 1.52 23.58
CA VAL A 173 -8.58 0.06 23.44
C VAL A 173 -8.90 -0.60 24.80
N PRO A 174 -10.06 -0.31 25.41
CA PRO A 174 -10.44 -0.87 26.72
C PRO A 174 -10.77 -2.37 26.66
N SER A 175 -10.92 -2.93 25.46
CA SER A 175 -11.27 -4.33 25.25
C SER A 175 -10.78 -4.82 23.88
N PRO A 176 -10.70 -6.16 23.67
CA PRO A 176 -10.40 -6.72 22.35
C PRO A 176 -11.36 -6.23 21.25
N ALA A 177 -12.66 -6.11 21.55
CA ALA A 177 -13.65 -5.62 20.60
C ALA A 177 -13.38 -4.15 20.20
N ALA A 178 -12.92 -3.32 21.14
CA ALA A 178 -12.51 -1.96 20.82
C ALA A 178 -11.25 -1.92 19.94
N GLY A 179 -10.34 -2.88 20.12
CA GLY A 179 -9.17 -3.05 19.25
C GLY A 179 -9.57 -3.40 17.81
N VAL A 180 -10.50 -4.34 17.64
CA VAL A 180 -11.07 -4.66 16.32
C VAL A 180 -11.71 -3.44 15.70
N SER A 181 -12.55 -2.73 16.47
CA SER A 181 -13.22 -1.51 16.00
C SER A 181 -12.24 -0.41 15.59
N LEU A 182 -11.15 -0.23 16.33
CA LEU A 182 -10.12 0.76 16.01
C LEU A 182 -9.39 0.40 14.71
N ILE A 183 -8.93 -0.85 14.56
CA ILE A 183 -8.24 -1.29 13.34
C ILE A 183 -9.17 -1.21 12.13
N GLY A 184 -10.44 -1.58 12.26
CA GLY A 184 -11.43 -1.43 11.18
C GLY A 184 -11.65 0.03 10.73
N LYS A 185 -11.24 1.01 11.53
CA LYS A 185 -11.31 2.44 11.21
C LYS A 185 -10.01 3.01 10.64
N VAL A 186 -8.95 2.21 10.55
CA VAL A 186 -7.67 2.56 9.93
C VAL A 186 -7.56 1.74 8.64
N PRO A 187 -8.00 2.27 7.48
CA PRO A 187 -8.16 1.49 6.26
C PRO A 187 -6.97 0.62 5.85
N ILE A 188 -5.74 1.13 5.95
CA ILE A 188 -4.55 0.34 5.62
C ILE A 188 -4.44 -0.87 6.52
N GLU A 189 -4.50 -0.67 7.84
CA GLU A 189 -4.37 -1.75 8.81
C GLU A 189 -5.54 -2.74 8.74
N HIS A 190 -6.75 -2.25 8.40
CA HIS A 190 -7.90 -3.10 8.16
C HIS A 190 -7.67 -4.04 6.96
N VAL A 191 -7.21 -3.50 5.82
CA VAL A 191 -6.90 -4.32 4.63
C VAL A 191 -5.80 -5.33 4.95
N VAL A 192 -4.72 -4.92 5.64
CA VAL A 192 -3.65 -5.85 6.06
C VAL A 192 -4.21 -6.95 6.95
N ALA A 193 -5.05 -6.61 7.95
CA ALA A 193 -5.64 -7.58 8.86
C ALA A 193 -6.51 -8.62 8.12
N GLU A 194 -7.36 -8.16 7.20
CA GLU A 194 -8.22 -9.04 6.42
C GLU A 194 -7.41 -9.94 5.49
N LEU A 195 -6.45 -9.41 4.73
CA LEU A 195 -5.62 -10.23 3.85
C LEU A 195 -4.82 -11.28 4.62
N LEU A 196 -4.23 -10.91 5.77
CA LEU A 196 -3.53 -11.83 6.64
C LEU A 196 -4.47 -12.90 7.20
N PHE A 197 -5.67 -12.53 7.65
CA PHE A 197 -6.64 -13.49 8.17
C PHE A 197 -7.04 -14.52 7.11
N GLN A 198 -7.33 -14.05 5.89
CA GLN A 198 -7.70 -14.90 4.76
C GLN A 198 -6.57 -15.84 4.33
N ALA A 199 -5.32 -15.38 4.37
CA ALA A 199 -4.15 -16.20 4.08
C ALA A 199 -3.83 -17.21 5.20
N LEU A 200 -3.85 -16.77 6.47
CA LEU A 200 -3.47 -17.59 7.63
C LEU A 200 -4.50 -18.68 7.96
N ARG A 201 -5.80 -18.43 7.70
CA ARG A 201 -6.84 -19.45 7.89
C ARG A 201 -6.73 -20.61 6.89
N ASN A 202 -6.01 -20.43 5.78
CA ASN A 202 -5.72 -21.50 4.84
C ASN A 202 -4.40 -22.19 5.21
N PRO A 203 -4.42 -23.40 5.82
CA PRO A 203 -3.21 -24.08 6.25
C PRO A 203 -2.31 -24.54 5.09
N ALA A 204 -2.82 -24.58 3.86
CA ALA A 204 -2.03 -24.95 2.68
C ALA A 204 -1.24 -23.77 2.10
N TYR A 205 -1.55 -22.53 2.51
CA TYR A 205 -0.81 -21.36 2.04
C TYR A 205 0.54 -21.27 2.76
N SER A 206 1.61 -20.92 2.06
CA SER A 206 2.93 -20.69 2.67
C SER A 206 3.39 -19.31 2.28
N PHE A 207 3.67 -18.49 3.29
CA PHE A 207 4.13 -17.13 3.05
C PHE A 207 5.50 -17.12 2.38
N ARG A 208 5.70 -16.12 1.52
CA ARG A 208 6.94 -15.84 0.82
C ARG A 208 7.40 -14.43 1.15
N GLN A 209 8.68 -14.16 0.93
CA GLN A 209 9.27 -12.86 1.21
C GLN A 209 8.53 -11.70 0.50
N HIS A 210 8.04 -11.90 -0.72
CA HIS A 210 7.34 -10.87 -1.50
C HIS A 210 5.90 -10.62 -1.04
N ASP A 211 5.30 -11.55 -0.29
CA ASP A 211 3.90 -11.45 0.11
C ASP A 211 3.66 -10.23 1.01
N GLN A 212 4.64 -9.84 1.82
CA GLN A 212 4.54 -8.63 2.64
C GLN A 212 4.36 -7.39 1.76
N ALA A 213 5.15 -7.27 0.69
CA ALA A 213 5.07 -6.15 -0.23
C ALA A 213 3.72 -6.15 -0.96
N ASP A 214 3.29 -7.30 -1.46
CA ASP A 214 2.00 -7.43 -2.14
C ASP A 214 0.82 -7.04 -1.23
N ILE A 215 0.86 -7.44 0.05
CA ILE A 215 -0.15 -7.07 1.05
C ILE A 215 -0.17 -5.56 1.28
N TYR A 216 0.99 -4.92 1.43
CA TYR A 216 1.08 -3.48 1.66
C TYR A 216 0.67 -2.66 0.43
N ASP A 217 1.06 -3.10 -0.77
CA ASP A 217 0.65 -2.46 -2.02
C ASP A 217 -0.88 -2.51 -2.17
N LEU A 218 -1.50 -3.63 -1.78
CA LEU A 218 -2.95 -3.76 -1.75
C LEU A 218 -3.59 -2.91 -0.64
N ALA A 219 -2.99 -2.84 0.53
CA ALA A 219 -3.46 -1.99 1.62
C ALA A 219 -3.47 -0.50 1.25
N HIS A 220 -2.50 -0.06 0.45
CA HIS A 220 -2.49 1.27 -0.14
C HIS A 220 -3.51 1.46 -1.25
N SER A 221 -3.69 0.45 -2.10
CA SER A 221 -4.46 0.63 -3.33
C SER A 221 -5.95 0.47 -3.09
N ILE A 222 -6.35 -0.54 -2.31
CA ILE A 222 -7.77 -0.92 -2.15
C ILE A 222 -8.60 0.22 -1.57
N PRO A 223 -8.22 0.93 -0.49
CA PRO A 223 -9.09 1.96 0.07
C PRO A 223 -9.26 3.22 -0.79
N TYR A 224 -8.34 3.41 -1.75
CA TYR A 224 -8.14 4.70 -2.41
C TYR A 224 -8.32 4.68 -3.93
N CYS A 225 -8.18 3.52 -4.57
CA CYS A 225 -8.37 3.34 -6.01
C CYS A 225 -9.79 2.88 -6.34
N ASP A 226 -10.29 3.22 -7.52
CA ASP A 226 -11.55 2.66 -8.03
C ASP A 226 -11.39 1.23 -8.57
N VAL A 227 -10.17 0.91 -9.03
CA VAL A 227 -9.80 -0.39 -9.60
C VAL A 227 -8.40 -0.74 -9.15
N VAL A 228 -8.20 -2.00 -8.77
CA VAL A 228 -6.90 -2.56 -8.40
C VAL A 228 -6.70 -3.86 -9.16
N ALA A 229 -5.58 -4.00 -9.87
CA ALA A 229 -5.18 -5.25 -10.50
C ALA A 229 -4.11 -5.91 -9.63
N ALA A 230 -4.41 -7.09 -9.09
CA ALA A 230 -3.52 -7.82 -8.20
C ALA A 230 -3.28 -9.23 -8.72
N ASP A 231 -2.26 -9.91 -8.18
CA ASP A 231 -2.07 -11.33 -8.47
C ASP A 231 -3.30 -12.15 -8.10
N LYS A 232 -3.55 -13.21 -8.88
CA LYS A 232 -4.79 -14.01 -8.77
C LYS A 232 -5.06 -14.50 -7.34
N HIS A 233 -3.99 -14.85 -6.61
CA HIS A 233 -4.10 -15.27 -5.22
C HIS A 233 -4.64 -14.14 -4.32
N TRP A 234 -3.98 -12.99 -4.32
CA TRP A 234 -4.37 -11.86 -3.48
C TRP A 234 -5.70 -11.22 -3.88
N ALA A 235 -6.01 -11.15 -5.18
CA ALA A 235 -7.31 -10.72 -5.65
C ALA A 235 -8.43 -11.61 -5.08
N HIS A 236 -8.22 -12.92 -5.06
CA HIS A 236 -9.18 -13.86 -4.46
C HIS A 236 -9.34 -13.63 -2.96
N LEU A 237 -8.24 -13.46 -2.22
CA LEU A 237 -8.30 -13.20 -0.76
C LEU A 237 -8.98 -11.86 -0.45
N ALA A 238 -8.72 -10.81 -1.23
CA ALA A 238 -9.36 -9.50 -1.05
C ALA A 238 -10.88 -9.58 -1.22
N THR A 239 -11.37 -10.25 -2.27
CA THR A 239 -12.81 -10.50 -2.46
C THR A 239 -13.39 -11.41 -1.38
N ALA A 240 -12.65 -12.44 -0.93
CA ALA A 240 -13.09 -13.31 0.15
C ALA A 240 -13.20 -12.59 1.51
N GLY A 241 -12.40 -11.54 1.72
CA GLY A 241 -12.51 -10.61 2.84
C GLY A 241 -13.47 -9.44 2.60
N HIS A 242 -14.23 -9.43 1.50
CA HIS A 242 -15.20 -8.38 1.14
C HIS A 242 -14.61 -6.96 1.00
N LEU A 243 -13.29 -6.85 0.82
CA LEU A 243 -12.58 -5.57 0.73
C LEU A 243 -13.00 -4.76 -0.51
N ASP A 244 -13.39 -5.46 -1.58
CA ASP A 244 -13.95 -4.85 -2.79
C ASP A 244 -15.25 -4.09 -2.49
N SER A 245 -16.18 -4.72 -1.79
CA SER A 245 -17.46 -4.13 -1.43
C SER A 245 -17.34 -3.04 -0.36
N GLU A 246 -16.48 -3.24 0.64
CA GLU A 246 -16.25 -2.32 1.76
C GLU A 246 -15.66 -0.99 1.28
N TYR A 247 -14.66 -1.06 0.40
CA TYR A 247 -13.99 0.13 -0.12
C TYR A 247 -14.55 0.66 -1.44
N ARG A 248 -15.52 -0.06 -2.04
CA ARG A 248 -16.09 0.22 -3.36
C ARG A 248 -15.03 0.22 -4.45
N THR A 249 -14.17 -0.79 -4.41
CA THR A 249 -13.01 -0.94 -5.26
C THR A 249 -13.13 -2.20 -6.09
N THR A 250 -12.98 -2.08 -7.41
CA THR A 250 -13.00 -3.24 -8.30
C THR A 250 -11.65 -3.96 -8.22
N VAL A 251 -11.60 -5.12 -7.58
CA VAL A 251 -10.38 -5.93 -7.50
C VAL A 251 -10.35 -6.94 -8.65
N LEU A 252 -9.32 -6.85 -9.48
CA LEU A 252 -9.13 -7.64 -10.69
C LEU A 252 -7.94 -8.59 -10.54
N SER A 253 -8.05 -9.78 -11.14
CA SER A 253 -6.96 -10.76 -11.19
C SER A 253 -6.05 -10.53 -12.39
N GLY A 254 -4.94 -9.84 -12.15
CA GLY A 254 -3.86 -9.60 -13.10
C GLY A 254 -4.21 -8.61 -14.21
N ILE A 255 -3.21 -8.34 -15.06
CA ILE A 255 -3.29 -7.31 -16.10
C ILE A 255 -4.34 -7.62 -17.18
N GLY A 256 -4.60 -8.89 -17.46
CA GLY A 256 -5.65 -9.29 -18.40
C GLY A 256 -7.06 -8.96 -17.90
N GLY A 257 -7.27 -8.97 -16.58
CA GLY A 257 -8.50 -8.48 -15.96
C GLY A 257 -8.65 -6.96 -16.14
N LEU A 258 -7.55 -6.23 -15.93
CA LEU A 258 -7.51 -4.78 -16.11
C LEU A 258 -7.81 -4.35 -17.55
N ALA A 259 -7.22 -5.02 -18.55
CA ALA A 259 -7.48 -4.73 -19.96
C ALA A 259 -8.97 -4.85 -20.31
N LYS A 260 -9.61 -5.96 -19.90
CA LYS A 260 -11.05 -6.17 -20.13
C LYS A 260 -11.92 -5.13 -19.43
N TRP A 261 -11.56 -4.77 -18.20
CA TRP A 261 -12.28 -3.72 -17.47
C TRP A 261 -12.16 -2.37 -18.19
N ALA A 262 -10.96 -2.00 -18.63
CA ALA A 262 -10.72 -0.77 -19.37
C ALA A 262 -11.52 -0.72 -20.68
N ASP A 263 -11.54 -1.82 -21.43
CA ASP A 263 -12.34 -1.93 -22.67
C ASP A 263 -13.83 -1.72 -22.39
N SER A 264 -14.33 -2.25 -21.27
CA SER A 264 -15.74 -2.09 -20.88
C SER A 264 -16.09 -0.70 -20.33
N ALA A 265 -15.11 0.03 -19.79
CA ALA A 265 -15.31 1.35 -19.20
C ALA A 265 -15.23 2.50 -20.23
N LEU A 266 -14.66 2.23 -21.41
CA LEU A 266 -14.50 3.19 -22.50
C LEU A 266 -15.66 3.15 -23.53
N HIS A 267 -16.64 2.26 -23.32
CA HIS A 267 -17.82 2.08 -24.16
C HIS A 267 -19.11 2.29 -23.34
#